data_AF-A0A3A4KTZ2-F1
#
_entry.id   AF-A0A3A4KTZ2-F1
#
_cell.length_a   1.000
_cell.length_b   1.000
_cell.length_c   1.000
_cell.angle_alpha   90.00
_cell.angle_beta   90.00
_cell.angle_gamma   90.00
#
_symmetry.space_group_name_H-M   'P 1'
#
loop_
_entity.id
_entity.type
_entity.pdbx_description
1 polymer ?
#
loop_
_entity_poly.entity_id
_entity_poly.type
_entity_poly.pdbx_seq_one_letter_code
_entity_poly.pdbx_strand_id
1 'polypeptide(L)'
;MNDWDDDATAAPDWNRMVYETLNPDNSVGVACSRSGEIVGMHIAEEARDNGDAWLSAEILRVAKLAHMKSRVGLRAEMAYQGAETSTIDAFDLPTEVAYRNAEREAFRETRS
;
A
#
# COMPACT_ATOMS: atom_id res chain seq x y z
N MET A 1 36.65 27.57 -6.22
CA MET A 1 35.86 27.51 -4.98
C MET A 1 34.96 26.29 -5.11
N ASN A 2 34.91 25.45 -4.09
CA ASN A 2 34.46 24.06 -4.19
C ASN A 2 32.97 23.93 -4.51
N ASP A 3 32.72 23.12 -5.53
CA ASP A 3 31.49 22.45 -5.91
C ASP A 3 31.06 21.55 -4.75
N TRP A 4 29.99 21.93 -4.06
CA TRP A 4 29.29 21.03 -3.15
C TRP A 4 27.83 21.09 -3.58
N ASP A 5 27.49 20.11 -4.41
CA ASP A 5 26.13 19.72 -4.74
C ASP A 5 25.29 19.73 -3.45
N ASP A 6 24.34 20.65 -3.42
CA ASP A 6 23.22 20.68 -2.50
C ASP A 6 22.32 19.50 -2.88
N ASP A 7 22.75 18.29 -2.51
CA ASP A 7 21.95 17.05 -2.55
C ASP A 7 20.90 17.11 -1.43
N ALA A 8 20.10 18.17 -1.47
CA ALA A 8 18.83 18.24 -0.78
C ALA A 8 17.97 17.15 -1.39
N THR A 9 18.01 15.95 -0.79
CA THR A 9 17.18 14.78 -1.11
C THR A 9 15.81 15.26 -1.57
N ALA A 10 15.57 15.21 -2.88
CA ALA A 10 14.38 15.77 -3.47
C ALA A 10 13.16 15.18 -2.77
N ALA A 11 12.22 16.02 -2.34
CA ALA A 11 10.99 15.57 -1.71
C ALA A 11 10.32 14.48 -2.57
N PRO A 12 9.77 13.40 -1.99
CA PRO A 12 9.08 12.37 -2.77
C PRO A 12 7.97 12.98 -3.62
N ASP A 13 7.83 12.53 -4.87
CA ASP A 13 6.69 12.91 -5.73
C ASP A 13 5.45 12.14 -5.28
N TRP A 14 4.85 12.58 -4.17
CA TRP A 14 3.69 11.95 -3.53
C TRP A 14 2.52 11.75 -4.49
N ASN A 15 2.33 12.67 -5.44
CA ASN A 15 1.24 12.60 -6.42
C ASN A 15 1.41 11.45 -7.43
N ARG A 16 2.64 10.97 -7.64
CA ARG A 16 2.93 9.83 -8.51
C ARG A 16 3.17 8.53 -7.75
N MET A 17 3.05 8.54 -6.42
CA MET A 17 3.23 7.31 -5.64
C MET A 17 2.09 6.33 -5.89
N VAL A 18 2.49 5.09 -6.12
CA VAL A 18 1.61 3.93 -6.28
C VAL A 18 1.97 2.93 -5.18
N TYR A 19 0.95 2.45 -4.48
CA TYR A 19 1.06 1.54 -3.36
C TYR A 19 0.56 0.17 -3.79
N GLU A 20 1.50 -0.73 -4.05
CA GLU A 20 1.22 -2.10 -4.47
C GLU A 20 1.25 -3.08 -3.29
N THR A 21 0.30 -4.02 -3.29
CA THR A 21 0.32 -5.21 -2.46
C THR A 21 0.10 -6.44 -3.33
N LEU A 22 0.93 -7.45 -3.11
CA LEU A 22 0.88 -8.77 -3.74
C LEU A 22 0.53 -9.81 -2.68
N ASN A 23 -0.14 -10.89 -3.10
CA ASN A 23 -0.26 -12.09 -2.28
C ASN A 23 1.10 -12.83 -2.20
N PRO A 24 1.30 -13.78 -1.27
CA PRO A 24 2.62 -14.33 -0.96
C PRO A 24 3.32 -15.06 -2.12
N ASP A 25 2.56 -15.60 -3.07
CA ASP A 25 3.07 -16.27 -4.27
C ASP A 25 3.15 -15.33 -5.50
N ASN A 26 2.78 -14.06 -5.33
CA ASN A 26 2.71 -13.02 -6.35
C ASN A 26 1.75 -13.32 -7.52
N SER A 27 0.82 -14.25 -7.34
CA SER A 27 -0.17 -14.60 -8.37
C SER A 27 -1.29 -13.55 -8.51
N VAL A 28 -1.54 -12.74 -7.46
CA VAL A 28 -2.52 -11.65 -7.47
C VAL A 28 -1.92 -10.40 -6.81
N GLY A 29 -2.03 -9.27 -7.48
CA GLY A 29 -1.56 -7.98 -6.98
C GLY A 29 -2.51 -6.84 -7.30
N VAL A 30 -2.62 -5.88 -6.39
CA VAL A 30 -3.41 -4.65 -6.59
C VAL A 30 -2.55 -3.44 -6.23
N ALA A 31 -2.66 -2.40 -7.06
CA ALA A 31 -1.94 -1.15 -6.91
C ALA A 31 -2.93 0.01 -6.75
N CYS A 32 -2.74 0.79 -5.68
CA CYS A 32 -3.55 1.96 -5.37
C CYS A 32 -2.75 3.26 -5.57
N SER A 33 -3.39 4.31 -6.05
CA SER A 33 -2.82 5.66 -6.06
C SER A 33 -2.73 6.24 -4.65
N ARG A 34 -2.15 7.44 -4.54
CA ARG A 34 -2.17 8.28 -3.33
C ARG A 34 -3.58 8.49 -2.75
N SER A 35 -4.62 8.65 -3.58
CA SER A 35 -6.00 8.81 -3.12
C SER A 35 -6.61 7.51 -2.57
N GLY A 36 -5.98 6.37 -2.84
CA GLY A 36 -6.49 5.04 -2.51
C GLY A 36 -7.39 4.43 -3.59
N GLU A 37 -7.43 5.02 -4.78
CA GLU A 37 -8.09 4.45 -5.95
C GLU A 37 -7.24 3.35 -6.57
N ILE A 38 -7.87 2.26 -7.02
CA ILE A 38 -7.16 1.20 -7.74
C ILE A 38 -6.75 1.72 -9.12
N VAL A 39 -5.44 1.69 -9.40
CA VAL A 39 -4.84 2.13 -10.68
C VAL A 39 -4.14 1.01 -11.43
N GLY A 40 -3.99 -0.16 -10.80
CA GLY A 40 -3.40 -1.33 -11.44
C GLY A 40 -3.84 -2.62 -10.74
N MET A 41 -3.91 -3.70 -11.53
CA MET A 41 -4.19 -5.04 -11.04
C MET A 41 -3.40 -6.05 -11.87
N HIS A 42 -2.81 -7.02 -11.19
CA HIS A 42 -2.12 -8.16 -11.77
C HIS A 42 -2.80 -9.45 -11.34
N ILE A 43 -3.05 -10.34 -12.29
CA ILE A 43 -3.58 -11.69 -12.05
C ILE A 43 -2.80 -12.64 -12.97
N ALA A 44 -1.99 -13.50 -12.38
CA ALA A 44 -1.27 -14.56 -13.07
C ALA A 44 -2.22 -15.63 -13.62
N GLU A 45 -1.75 -16.46 -14.55
CA GLU A 45 -2.61 -17.46 -15.18
C GLU A 45 -3.04 -18.53 -14.17
N GLU A 46 -2.10 -18.96 -13.31
CA GLU A 46 -2.29 -19.98 -12.27
C GLU A 46 -3.32 -19.54 -11.20
N ALA A 47 -3.47 -18.22 -10.99
CA ALA A 47 -4.48 -17.69 -10.08
C ALA A 47 -5.91 -17.98 -10.57
N ARG A 48 -6.10 -18.08 -11.89
CA ARG A 48 -7.42 -18.33 -12.51
C ARG A 48 -7.87 -19.77 -12.31
N ASP A 49 -6.92 -20.70 -12.19
CA ASP A 49 -7.19 -22.13 -12.02
C ASP A 49 -7.76 -22.47 -10.63
N ASN A 50 -7.61 -21.58 -9.64
CA ASN A 50 -8.18 -21.74 -8.31
C ASN A 50 -9.70 -21.48 -8.25
N GLY A 51 -10.29 -20.93 -9.31
CA GLY A 51 -11.72 -20.67 -9.45
C GLY A 51 -12.19 -19.32 -8.90
N ASP A 52 -13.36 -18.89 -9.36
CA ASP A 52 -13.90 -17.53 -9.15
C ASP A 52 -14.06 -17.13 -7.68
N ALA A 53 -14.46 -18.08 -6.82
CA ALA A 53 -14.69 -17.81 -5.41
C ALA A 53 -13.38 -17.47 -4.67
N TRP A 54 -12.32 -18.26 -4.93
CA TRP A 54 -10.99 -17.99 -4.39
C TRP A 54 -10.43 -16.70 -4.98
N LEU A 55 -10.50 -16.53 -6.30
CA LEU A 55 -9.90 -15.37 -6.98
C LEU A 55 -10.56 -14.06 -6.52
N SER A 56 -11.89 -14.04 -6.39
CA SER A 56 -12.60 -12.88 -5.87
C SER A 56 -12.21 -12.55 -4.44
N ALA A 57 -12.07 -13.57 -3.57
CA ALA A 57 -11.64 -13.38 -2.20
C ALA A 57 -10.20 -12.86 -2.13
N GLU A 58 -9.31 -13.38 -2.97
CA GLU A 58 -7.90 -12.98 -3.03
C GLU A 58 -7.77 -11.54 -3.51
N ILE A 59 -8.45 -11.16 -4.60
CA ILE A 59 -8.47 -9.78 -5.12
C ILE A 59 -8.96 -8.81 -4.04
N LEU A 60 -10.06 -9.13 -3.36
CA LEU A 60 -10.59 -8.28 -2.30
C LEU A 60 -9.62 -8.18 -1.11
N ARG A 61 -8.91 -9.26 -0.78
CA ARG A 61 -7.90 -9.26 0.28
C ARG A 61 -6.74 -8.34 -0.05
N VAL A 62 -6.11 -8.50 -1.22
CA VAL A 62 -4.98 -7.66 -1.63
C VAL A 62 -5.40 -6.20 -1.88
N ALA A 63 -6.62 -5.95 -2.39
CA ALA A 63 -7.14 -4.61 -2.59
C ALA A 63 -7.32 -3.85 -1.26
N LYS A 64 -7.83 -4.51 -0.22
CA LYS A 64 -7.93 -3.93 1.12
C LYS A 64 -6.55 -3.55 1.68
N LEU A 65 -5.56 -4.42 1.50
CA LEU A 65 -4.19 -4.15 1.94
C LEU A 65 -3.54 -3.01 1.14
N ALA A 66 -3.67 -3.00 -0.19
CA ALA A 66 -3.14 -1.93 -1.04
C ALA A 66 -3.76 -0.56 -0.70
N HIS A 67 -5.07 -0.52 -0.45
CA HIS A 67 -5.75 0.68 0.05
C HIS A 67 -5.22 1.09 1.43
N MET A 68 -5.09 0.16 2.38
CA MET A 68 -4.54 0.46 3.70
C MET A 68 -3.12 1.03 3.60
N LYS A 69 -2.28 0.46 2.73
CA LYS A 69 -0.92 0.91 2.44
C LYS A 69 -0.89 2.33 1.88
N SER A 70 -1.84 2.71 1.00
CA SER A 70 -1.93 4.09 0.53
C SER A 70 -2.31 5.07 1.64
N ARG A 71 -3.15 4.64 2.60
CA ARG A 71 -3.47 5.45 3.78
C ARG A 71 -2.27 5.64 4.73
N VAL A 72 -1.44 4.61 4.90
CA VAL A 72 -0.14 4.75 5.59
C VAL A 72 0.76 5.74 4.84
N GLY A 73 0.77 5.68 3.50
CA GLY A 73 1.47 6.63 2.65
C GLY A 73 1.03 8.08 2.89
N LEU A 74 -0.28 8.33 2.94
CA LEU A 74 -0.81 9.67 3.26
C LEU A 74 -0.41 10.12 4.67
N ARG A 75 -0.38 9.20 5.66
CA ARG A 75 0.08 9.51 7.01
C ARG A 75 1.54 9.99 7.00
N ALA A 76 2.39 9.32 6.25
CA ALA A 76 3.79 9.69 6.09
C ALA A 76 3.96 11.03 5.35
N GLU A 77 3.15 11.27 4.31
CA GLU A 77 3.14 12.54 3.59
C GLU A 77 2.75 13.71 4.50
N MET A 78 1.67 13.57 5.28
CA MET A 78 1.22 14.62 6.19
C MET A 78 2.29 14.94 7.25
N ALA A 79 2.93 13.90 7.80
CA ALA A 79 4.05 14.08 8.73
C ALA A 79 5.22 14.81 8.06
N TYR A 80 5.54 14.46 6.81
CA TYR A 80 6.58 15.13 6.03
C TYR A 80 6.27 16.61 5.76
N GLN A 81 5.00 16.94 5.51
CA GLN A 81 4.53 18.32 5.32
C GLN A 81 4.47 19.14 6.62
N GLY A 82 4.83 18.54 7.76
CA GLY A 82 4.86 19.21 9.06
C GLY A 82 3.49 19.29 9.74
N ALA A 83 2.53 18.44 9.37
CA ALA A 83 1.27 18.36 10.10
C ALA A 83 1.51 17.86 11.53
N GLU A 84 0.88 18.53 12.50
CA GLU A 84 0.91 18.10 13.90
C GLU A 84 0.32 16.69 14.05
N THR A 85 0.89 15.87 14.93
CA THR A 85 0.45 14.48 15.17
C THR A 85 -1.05 14.41 15.50
N SER A 86 -1.57 15.38 16.27
CA SER A 86 -3.00 15.47 16.60
C SER A 86 -3.89 15.68 15.38
N THR A 87 -3.39 16.39 14.36
CA THR A 87 -4.09 16.59 13.09
C THR A 87 -4.08 15.30 12.28
N ILE A 88 -2.95 14.62 12.21
CA ILE A 88 -2.81 13.34 11.50
C ILE A 88 -3.73 12.27 12.12
N ASP A 89 -3.78 12.19 13.44
CA ASP A 89 -4.61 11.22 14.15
C ASP A 89 -6.11 11.48 13.97
N ALA A 90 -6.53 12.73 13.73
CA ALA A 90 -7.92 13.07 13.43
C ALA A 90 -8.42 12.47 12.10
N PHE A 91 -7.52 12.09 11.18
CA PHE A 91 -7.87 11.40 9.92
C PHE A 91 -7.97 9.88 10.07
N ASP A 92 -7.75 9.33 11.28
CA ASP A 92 -7.80 7.89 11.58
C ASP A 92 -6.96 7.04 10.60
N LEU A 93 -5.78 7.56 10.24
CA LEU A 93 -4.90 6.89 9.28
C LEU A 93 -4.18 5.73 9.95
N PRO A 94 -4.14 4.54 9.31
CA PRO A 94 -3.39 3.40 9.82
C PRO A 94 -1.90 3.75 9.93
N THR A 95 -1.25 3.14 10.92
CA THR A 95 0.20 3.16 11.06
C THR A 95 0.83 2.05 10.22
N GLU A 96 2.13 2.16 9.93
CA GLU A 96 2.88 1.07 9.29
C GLU A 96 2.78 -0.24 10.10
N VAL A 97 2.82 -0.15 11.44
CA VAL A 97 2.66 -1.33 12.31
C VAL A 97 1.27 -1.96 12.15
N ALA A 98 0.21 -1.16 12.06
CA ALA A 98 -1.14 -1.64 11.82
C ALA A 98 -1.25 -2.35 10.45
N TYR A 99 -0.66 -1.76 9.40
CA TYR A 99 -0.59 -2.40 8.08
C TYR A 99 0.13 -3.76 8.13
N ARG A 100 1.31 -3.83 8.76
CA ARG A 100 2.07 -5.10 8.86
C ARG A 100 1.34 -6.18 9.64
N ASN A 101 0.57 -5.82 10.65
CA ASN A 101 -0.25 -6.77 11.38
C ASN A 101 -1.41 -7.29 10.51
N ALA A 102 -2.11 -6.40 9.79
CA ALA A 102 -3.17 -6.77 8.87
C ALA A 102 -2.66 -7.66 7.72
N GLU A 103 -1.49 -7.34 7.14
CA GLU A 103 -0.83 -8.13 6.10
C GLU A 103 -0.51 -9.55 6.60
N ARG A 104 0.06 -9.66 7.81
CA ARG A 104 0.35 -10.95 8.43
C ARG A 104 -0.90 -11.77 8.71
N GLU A 105 -1.97 -11.15 9.19
CA GLU A 105 -3.24 -11.82 9.49
C GLU A 105 -3.89 -12.34 8.21
N ALA A 106 -4.04 -11.46 7.22
CA ALA A 106 -4.65 -11.77 5.93
C ALA A 106 -4.00 -12.98 5.23
N PHE A 107 -2.67 -13.09 5.29
CA PHE A 107 -1.93 -14.16 4.63
C PHE A 107 -1.64 -15.37 5.52
N ARG A 108 -1.89 -15.30 6.84
CA ARG A 108 -1.81 -16.45 7.73
C ARG A 108 -3.02 -17.37 7.57
N GLU A 109 -4.21 -16.80 7.35
CA GLU A 109 -5.46 -17.55 7.21
C GLU A 109 -5.57 -18.35 5.92
N THR A 110 -4.75 -18.04 4.91
CA THR A 110 -4.78 -18.71 3.59
C THR A 110 -3.89 -19.97 3.55
N ARG A 111 -3.22 -20.33 4.66
CA ARG A 111 -2.35 -21.51 4.80
C ARG A 111 -2.99 -22.71 5.53
N SER A 112 -4.31 -22.70 5.74
CA SER A 112 -5.05 -23.84 6.33
C SER A 112 -5.95 -24.51 5.31
#